data_AF-A0A1A8HP50-F1
#
_entry.id   AF-A0A1A8HP50-F1
#
_cell.length_a   1.000
_cell.length_b   1.000
_cell.length_c   1.000
_cell.angle_alpha   90.00
_cell.angle_beta   90.00
_cell.angle_gamma   90.00
#
_symmetry.space_group_name_H-M   'P 1'
#
loop_
_entity.id
_entity.type
_entity.pdbx_description
1 polymer ?
#
loop_
_entity_poly.entity_id
_entity_poly.type
_entity_poly.pdbx_seq_one_letter_code
_entity_poly.pdbx_strand_id
1 'polypeptide(L)'
;VKRDLLEDITAQLSLGERTSAEELRTVLSTFSKTLLFLDGYKQGNQIFDETLGKFLSERGSCRVVVTSCLGDCPTLRGTLGEEAVLKLQMQSAKY
;
A
#
# COMPACT_ATOMS: atom_id res chain seq x y z
N VAL A 1 15.47 -0.41 10.31
CA VAL A 1 14.62 0.68 10.85
C VAL A 1 13.19 0.32 10.48
N LYS A 2 12.29 0.11 11.44
CA LYS A 2 10.88 -0.17 11.15
C LYS A 2 10.20 1.17 10.87
N ARG A 3 9.99 1.50 9.61
CA ARG A 3 9.31 2.73 9.18
C ARG A 3 7.83 2.46 8.96
N ASP A 4 7.02 3.47 9.19
CA ASP A 4 5.61 3.43 8.84
C ASP A 4 5.40 3.68 7.34
N LEU A 5 4.17 3.45 6.85
CA LEU A 5 3.82 3.62 5.43
C LEU A 5 4.10 5.04 4.93
N LEU A 6 3.81 6.07 5.74
CA LEU A 6 3.92 7.47 5.34
C LEU A 6 5.38 7.92 5.34
N GLU A 7 6.18 7.46 6.31
CA GLU A 7 7.62 7.64 6.38
C GLU A 7 8.32 6.99 5.18
N ASP A 8 7.94 5.76 4.82
CA ASP A 8 8.51 5.10 3.65
C ASP A 8 8.12 5.79 2.34
N ILE A 9 6.87 6.25 2.20
CA ILE A 9 6.45 7.05 1.04
C ILE A 9 7.22 8.37 0.99
N THR A 10 7.36 9.06 2.13
CA THR A 10 8.07 10.34 2.23
C THR A 10 9.54 10.17 1.87
N ALA A 11 10.17 9.08 2.34
CA ALA A 11 11.54 8.74 2.04
C ALA A 11 11.74 8.36 0.56
N GLN A 12 10.86 7.55 -0.03
CA GLN A 12 10.95 7.15 -1.44
C GLN A 12 10.70 8.32 -2.40
N LEU A 13 9.70 9.16 -2.10
CA LEU A 13 9.37 10.32 -2.93
C LEU A 13 10.27 11.52 -2.66
N SER A 14 11.27 11.39 -1.77
CA SER A 14 12.13 12.49 -1.32
C SER A 14 11.33 13.72 -0.88
N LEU A 15 10.15 13.50 -0.29
CA LEU A 15 9.21 14.55 0.12
C LEU A 15 9.59 15.20 1.45
N GLY A 16 10.71 14.80 2.06
CA GLY A 16 11.16 15.32 3.35
C GLY A 16 11.33 16.84 3.43
N GLU A 17 11.44 17.53 2.29
CA GLU A 17 11.44 19.00 2.23
C GLU A 17 10.10 19.64 1.82
N ARG A 18 9.12 18.86 1.34
CA ARG A 18 7.93 19.39 0.66
C ARG A 18 6.59 19.02 1.27
N THR A 19 6.49 17.97 2.07
CA THR A 19 5.19 17.50 2.57
C THR A 19 5.32 16.67 3.84
N SER A 20 4.55 16.98 4.88
CA SER A 20 4.53 16.18 6.13
C SER A 20 3.72 14.87 5.96
N ALA A 21 3.94 13.90 6.86
CA ALA A 21 3.18 12.66 6.87
C ALA A 21 1.66 12.90 7.01
N GLU A 22 1.25 13.89 7.81
CA GLU A 22 -0.14 14.29 8.00
C GLU A 22 -0.75 14.93 6.75
N GLU A 23 0.02 15.78 6.06
CA GLU A 23 -0.40 16.37 4.79
C GLU A 23 -0.57 15.30 3.73
N LEU A 24 0.35 14.33 3.68
CA LEU A 24 0.29 13.22 2.72
C LEU A 24 -0.94 12.33 2.99
N ARG A 25 -1.24 12.06 4.27
CA ARG A 25 -2.48 11.38 4.67
C ARG A 25 -3.71 12.17 4.24
N THR A 26 -3.69 13.49 4.40
CA THR A 26 -4.80 14.37 3.99
C THR A 26 -4.98 14.36 2.47
N VAL A 27 -3.90 14.42 1.69
CA VAL A 27 -3.92 14.34 0.23
C VAL A 27 -4.50 12.99 -0.22
N LEU A 28 -4.02 11.89 0.36
CA LEU A 28 -4.52 10.56 0.06
C LEU A 28 -6.00 10.39 0.44
N SER A 29 -6.45 11.01 1.54
CA SER A 29 -7.85 10.89 1.99
C SER A 29 -8.81 11.75 1.15
N THR A 30 -8.37 12.95 0.74
CA THR A 30 -9.24 14.00 0.18
C THR A 30 -9.31 13.94 -1.35
N PHE A 31 -8.24 13.51 -2.02
CA PHE A 31 -8.18 13.54 -3.47
C PHE A 31 -8.63 12.20 -4.10
N SER A 32 -9.78 12.25 -4.76
CA SER A 32 -10.35 11.14 -5.54
C SER A 32 -9.56 10.76 -6.79
N LYS A 33 -8.52 11.53 -7.13
CA LYS A 33 -7.63 11.29 -8.28
C LYS A 33 -6.29 10.68 -7.88
N THR A 34 -6.08 10.36 -6.59
CA THR A 34 -4.81 9.82 -6.12
C THR A 34 -4.77 8.30 -6.27
N LEU A 35 -3.65 7.81 -6.82
CA LEU A 35 -3.34 6.40 -6.94
C LEU A 35 -2.07 6.12 -6.14
N LEU A 36 -2.18 5.26 -5.12
CA LEU A 36 -1.03 4.74 -4.38
C LEU A 36 -0.64 3.38 -4.97
N PHE A 37 0.60 3.26 -5.46
CA PHE A 37 1.15 2.01 -5.97
C PHE A 37 2.23 1.51 -5.02
N LEU A 38 1.99 0.36 -4.40
CA LEU A 38 2.93 -0.32 -3.51
C LEU A 38 3.48 -1.54 -4.23
N ASP A 39 4.72 -1.46 -4.69
CA ASP A 39 5.37 -2.55 -5.39
C ASP A 39 6.18 -3.43 -4.43
N GLY A 40 6.00 -4.76 -4.53
CA GLY A 40 6.80 -5.72 -3.77
C GLY A 40 6.48 -5.76 -2.27
N TYR A 41 5.22 -5.53 -1.90
CA TYR A 41 4.76 -5.68 -0.52
C TYR A 41 5.11 -7.06 0.02
N LYS A 42 5.75 -7.08 1.20
CA LYS A 42 6.08 -8.29 1.92
C LYS A 42 5.68 -8.14 3.37
N GLN A 43 4.78 -9.01 3.81
CA GLN A 43 4.38 -9.07 5.21
C GLN A 43 5.58 -9.41 6.12
N GLY A 44 5.71 -8.69 7.23
CA GLY A 44 6.81 -8.87 8.18
C GLY A 44 7.24 -7.60 8.90
N ASN A 45 6.91 -6.43 8.37
CA ASN A 45 7.03 -5.18 9.11
C ASN A 45 5.69 -4.84 9.75
N GLN A 46 5.50 -5.33 10.99
CA GLN A 46 4.24 -5.19 11.72
C GLN A 46 3.71 -3.74 11.78
N ILE A 47 4.59 -2.74 11.93
CA ILE A 47 4.20 -1.32 11.97
C ILE A 47 3.64 -0.87 10.62
N PHE A 48 4.31 -1.27 9.54
CA PHE A 48 3.86 -0.95 8.18
C PHE A 48 2.55 -1.67 7.86
N ASP A 49 2.43 -2.94 8.23
CA ASP A 49 1.24 -3.77 7.98
C ASP A 49 0.00 -3.21 8.69
N GLU A 50 0.14 -2.82 9.97
CA GLU A 50 -0.94 -2.19 10.74
C GLU A 50 -1.32 -0.82 10.18
N THR A 51 -0.33 0.01 9.83
CA THR A 51 -0.57 1.35 9.27
C THR A 51 -1.23 1.28 7.90
N LEU A 52 -0.80 0.35 7.05
CA LEU A 52 -1.38 0.09 5.74
C LEU A 52 -2.81 -0.43 5.88
N GLY A 53 -3.06 -1.38 6.78
CA GLY A 53 -4.41 -1.89 7.05
C GLY A 53 -5.36 -0.79 7.53
N LYS A 54 -4.89 0.08 8.43
CA LYS A 54 -5.66 1.25 8.90
C LYS A 54 -5.90 2.25 7.78
N PHE A 55 -4.88 2.58 7.00
CA PHE A 55 -4.99 3.46 5.83
C PHE A 55 -6.01 2.92 4.82
N LEU A 56 -5.97 1.62 4.54
CA LEU A 56 -6.91 0.98 3.62
C LEU A 56 -8.33 0.93 4.16
N SER A 57 -8.53 0.79 5.47
CA SER A 57 -9.85 0.82 6.10
C SER A 57 -10.43 2.24 6.14
N GLU A 58 -9.58 3.25 6.32
CA GLU A 58 -9.95 4.65 6.37
C GLU A 58 -9.90 5.34 4.99
N ARG A 59 -9.47 4.62 3.94
CA ARG A 59 -9.32 5.21 2.60
C ARG A 59 -10.71 5.65 2.12
N GLY A 60 -10.83 6.94 1.86
CA GLY A 60 -12.00 7.49 1.19
C GLY A 60 -11.98 7.12 -0.29
N SER A 61 -11.58 8.08 -1.13
CA SER A 61 -11.63 7.94 -2.59
C SER A 61 -10.29 7.57 -3.26
N CYS A 62 -9.25 7.28 -2.46
CA CYS A 62 -7.94 6.88 -2.95
C CYS A 62 -7.98 5.49 -3.60
N ARG A 63 -7.42 5.38 -4.80
CA ARG A 63 -7.17 4.07 -5.43
C ARG A 63 -5.84 3.56 -4.92
N VAL A 64 -5.78 2.31 -4.50
CA VAL A 64 -4.54 1.70 -4.00
C VAL A 64 -4.33 0.39 -4.74
N VAL A 65 -3.13 0.20 -5.27
CA VAL A 65 -2.70 -1.04 -5.93
C VAL A 65 -1.49 -1.55 -5.15
N VAL A 66 -1.57 -2.79 -4.70
CA VAL A 66 -0.48 -3.45 -3.97
C VAL A 66 -0.07 -4.68 -4.75
N THR A 67 1.20 -4.74 -5.15
CA THR A 67 1.80 -5.96 -5.70
C THR A 67 2.56 -6.67 -4.58
N SER A 68 2.52 -8.00 -4.57
CA SER A 68 3.16 -8.83 -3.55
C SER A 68 3.49 -10.19 -4.14
N CYS A 69 4.49 -10.87 -3.57
CA CYS A 69 4.75 -12.27 -3.90
C CYS A 69 3.60 -13.16 -3.42
N LEU A 70 3.34 -14.24 -4.16
CA LEU A 70 2.33 -15.24 -3.78
C LEU A 70 2.64 -15.81 -2.38
N GLY A 71 1.75 -15.54 -1.41
CA GLY A 71 1.88 -16.01 -0.02
C GLY A 71 2.33 -14.96 0.99
N ASP A 72 2.80 -13.79 0.54
CA ASP A 72 3.37 -12.75 1.40
C ASP A 72 2.36 -11.67 1.85
N CYS A 73 1.06 -11.92 1.73
CA CYS A 73 0.02 -10.92 2.03
C CYS A 73 -1.25 -11.40 2.80
N PRO A 74 -1.19 -12.35 3.77
CA PRO A 74 -2.37 -12.75 4.52
C PRO A 74 -3.07 -11.62 5.30
N THR A 75 -2.33 -10.66 5.87
CA THR A 75 -2.94 -9.54 6.64
C THR A 75 -3.76 -8.62 5.75
N LEU A 76 -3.21 -8.23 4.59
CA LEU A 76 -3.92 -7.42 3.60
C LEU A 76 -5.16 -8.13 3.05
N ARG A 77 -5.09 -9.45 2.86
CA ARG A 77 -6.22 -10.28 2.46
C ARG A 77 -7.38 -10.17 3.45
N GLY A 78 -7.08 -10.18 4.75
CA GLY A 78 -8.09 -10.03 5.81
C GLY A 78 -8.74 -8.65 5.82
N THR A 79 -7.96 -7.58 5.59
CA THR A 79 -8.47 -6.20 5.63
C THR A 79 -9.26 -5.80 4.38
N LEU A 80 -8.86 -6.27 3.20
CA LEU A 80 -9.46 -5.86 1.93
C LEU A 80 -10.57 -6.79 1.43
N GLY A 81 -10.68 -7.99 2.02
CA GLY A 81 -11.56 -9.04 1.54
C GLY A 81 -10.96 -9.78 0.33
N GLU A 82 -11.44 -11.01 0.11
CA GLU A 82 -10.91 -11.89 -0.93
C GLU A 82 -11.17 -11.36 -2.36
N GLU A 83 -12.23 -10.59 -2.54
CA GLU A 83 -12.65 -10.00 -3.81
C GLU A 83 -11.71 -8.87 -4.29
N ALA A 84 -10.96 -8.25 -3.37
CA ALA A 84 -9.99 -7.20 -3.70
C ALA A 84 -8.64 -7.75 -4.18
N VAL A 85 -8.47 -9.08 -4.19
CA VAL A 85 -7.19 -9.74 -4.49
C VAL A 85 -7.22 -10.31 -5.89
N LEU A 86 -6.53 -9.63 -6.81
CA LEU A 86 -6.30 -10.15 -8.15
C LEU A 86 -5.00 -10.96 -8.16
N LYS A 87 -5.11 -12.25 -8.50
CA LYS A 87 -3.94 -13.10 -8.71
C LYS A 87 -3.47 -12.95 -10.15
N LEU A 88 -2.28 -12.38 -10.34
CA LEU A 88 -1.64 -12.38 -11.65
C LEU A 88 -1.22 -13.83 -11.99
N GLN A 89 -2.01 -14.52 -12.81
CA GLN A 89 -1.60 -15.80 -13.37
C GLN A 89 -0.67 -15.52 -14.54
N MET A 90 0.61 -15.80 -14.35
CA MET A 90 1.58 -15.79 -15.44
C MET A 90 1.26 -17.00 -16.32
N GLN A 91 0.65 -16.78 -17.48
CA GLN A 91 0.59 -17.80 -18.52
C GLN A 91 2.03 -17.99 -19.01
N SER A 92 2.67 -19.07 -18.57
CA SER A 92 3.92 -19.52 -19.17
C SER A 92 3.62 -19.91 -20.61
N ALA A 93 3.86 -18.99 -21.54
CA ALA A 93 4.00 -19.34 -22.94
C ALA A 93 5.12 -20.36 -23.02
N LYS A 94 4.78 -21.60 -23.36
CA LYS A 94 5.74 -22.64 -23.71
C LYS A 94 6.45 -22.15 -24.97
N TYR A 95 7.68 -21.66 -24.83
CA TYR A 95 8.62 -21.49 -25.94
C TYR A 95 9.56 -22.69 -25.96
#